data_AF-A0A6A3A1X4-F1
#
_entry.id   AF-A0A6A3A1X4-F1
#
_cell.length_a   1.000
_cell.length_b   1.000
_cell.length_c   1.000
_cell.angle_alpha   90.00
_cell.angle_beta   90.00
_cell.angle_gamma   90.00
#
_symmetry.space_group_name_H-M   'P 1'
#
loop_
_entity.id
_entity.type
_entity.pdbx_description
1 polymer ?
#
loop_
_entity_poly.entity_id
_entity_poly.type
_entity_poly.pdbx_seq_one_letter_code
_entity_poly.pdbx_strand_id
1 'polypeptide(L)'
;MSKVSIILCVVALLIVAFSGAEVAAAPTCDNALDLMSPCLNEYKKSAPSAACCAKTKEHVTCFCGYMQSADLKRVFDRIEITKMASMCGVEFPSC
;
A
#
# COMPACT_ATOMS: atom_id res chain seq x y z
N MET A 1 -19.87 -38.81 -25.94
CA MET A 1 -19.45 -38.25 -24.63
C MET A 1 -18.34 -37.22 -24.88
N SER A 2 -18.66 -36.07 -25.49
CA SER A 2 -17.60 -35.11 -25.90
C SER A 2 -18.01 -33.66 -25.68
N LYS A 3 -19.19 -33.27 -26.15
CA LYS A 3 -19.69 -31.88 -26.02
C LYS A 3 -19.98 -31.46 -24.59
N VAL A 4 -20.62 -32.30 -23.79
CA VAL A 4 -21.05 -31.95 -22.41
C VAL A 4 -19.85 -31.74 -21.47
N SER A 5 -18.79 -32.55 -21.62
CA SER A 5 -17.57 -32.41 -20.79
C SER A 5 -16.79 -31.15 -21.14
N ILE A 6 -16.73 -30.78 -22.41
CA ILE A 6 -16.06 -29.55 -22.87
C ILE A 6 -16.81 -28.33 -22.35
N ILE A 7 -18.15 -28.34 -22.43
CA ILE A 7 -18.98 -27.24 -21.92
C ILE A 7 -18.77 -27.06 -20.41
N LEU A 8 -18.71 -28.16 -19.64
CA LEU A 8 -18.48 -28.10 -18.20
C LEU A 8 -17.09 -27.51 -17.85
N CYS A 9 -16.04 -27.89 -18.59
CA CYS A 9 -14.70 -27.34 -18.40
C CYS A 9 -14.62 -25.85 -18.75
N VAL A 10 -15.29 -25.42 -19.82
CA VAL A 10 -15.33 -23.99 -20.21
C VAL A 10 -16.08 -23.18 -19.14
N VAL A 11 -17.21 -23.67 -18.63
CA VAL A 11 -17.97 -23.01 -17.57
C VAL A 11 -17.15 -22.92 -16.27
N ALA A 12 -16.44 -23.98 -15.89
CA ALA A 12 -15.57 -23.97 -14.71
C ALA A 12 -14.42 -22.95 -14.82
N LEU A 13 -13.80 -22.84 -16.00
CA LEU A 13 -12.74 -21.86 -16.26
C LEU A 13 -13.25 -20.41 -16.24
N LEU A 14 -14.47 -20.17 -16.73
CA LEU A 14 -15.10 -18.85 -16.68
C LEU A 14 -15.45 -18.42 -15.25
N ILE A 15 -15.85 -19.35 -14.38
CA ILE A 15 -16.14 -19.06 -12.97
C ILE A 15 -14.84 -18.67 -12.24
N VAL A 16 -13.73 -19.37 -12.48
CA VAL A 16 -12.42 -19.05 -11.87
C VAL A 16 -11.87 -17.71 -12.37
N ALA A 17 -12.10 -17.36 -13.64
CA ALA A 17 -11.68 -16.06 -14.19
C ALA A 17 -12.53 -14.88 -13.67
N PHE A 18 -13.79 -15.13 -13.28
CA PHE A 18 -14.69 -14.11 -12.74
C PHE A 18 -14.68 -14.04 -11.20
N SER A 19 -14.17 -15.06 -10.52
CA SER A 19 -13.58 -14.91 -9.18
C SER A 19 -12.29 -14.11 -9.33
N GLY A 20 -12.44 -12.86 -9.78
CA GLY A 20 -11.43 -11.85 -9.64
C GLY A 20 -10.94 -11.97 -8.22
N ALA A 21 -9.66 -12.28 -8.07
CA ALA A 21 -8.95 -12.04 -6.84
C ALA A 21 -9.43 -10.67 -6.41
N GLU A 22 -10.22 -10.63 -5.35
CA GLU A 22 -10.53 -9.42 -4.64
C GLU A 22 -9.16 -8.92 -4.21
N VAL A 23 -8.57 -8.10 -5.07
CA VAL A 23 -7.38 -7.32 -4.78
C VAL A 23 -7.92 -6.44 -3.67
N ALA A 24 -7.73 -6.90 -2.43
CA ALA A 24 -8.18 -6.25 -1.22
C ALA A 24 -7.98 -4.78 -1.45
N ALA A 25 -9.08 -4.03 -1.58
CA ALA A 25 -9.10 -2.70 -2.19
C ALA A 25 -7.85 -1.98 -1.71
N ALA A 26 -6.86 -1.83 -2.60
CA ALA A 26 -5.60 -1.25 -2.21
C ALA A 26 -5.98 0.09 -1.60
N PRO A 27 -5.55 0.40 -0.35
CA PRO A 27 -5.90 1.68 0.26
C PRO A 27 -5.60 2.73 -0.79
N THR A 28 -6.60 3.51 -1.16
CA THR A 28 -6.48 4.46 -2.27
C THR A 28 -5.31 5.37 -1.93
N CYS A 29 -4.15 5.12 -2.54
CA CYS A 29 -2.90 5.83 -2.32
C CYS A 29 -2.94 7.24 -2.94
N ASP A 30 -4.13 7.82 -3.00
CA ASP A 30 -4.47 9.03 -3.74
C ASP A 30 -4.03 10.27 -2.95
N ASN A 31 -3.89 10.14 -1.62
CA ASN A 31 -3.55 11.25 -0.74
C ASN A 31 -2.35 10.91 0.14
N ALA A 32 -1.16 10.92 -0.46
CA ALA A 32 0.09 10.89 0.31
C ALA A 32 0.17 12.08 1.31
N LEU A 33 -0.58 13.15 1.04
CA LEU A 33 -0.78 14.28 1.94
C LEU A 33 -1.54 13.92 3.22
N ASP A 34 -2.46 12.94 3.19
CA ASP A 34 -3.21 12.47 4.37
C ASP A 34 -2.26 11.80 5.36
N LEU A 35 -1.39 10.93 4.84
CA LEU A 35 -0.27 10.33 5.57
C LEU A 35 0.65 11.40 6.18
N MET A 36 0.93 12.45 5.42
CA MET A 36 1.81 13.54 5.84
C MET A 36 1.15 14.50 6.84
N SER A 37 -0.17 14.67 6.85
CA SER A 37 -0.78 15.73 7.64
C SER A 37 -0.46 15.65 9.15
N PRO A 38 -0.45 14.46 9.82
CA PRO A 38 0.06 14.35 11.18
C PRO A 38 1.58 14.12 11.26
N CYS A 39 2.25 13.77 10.16
CA CYS A 39 3.68 13.40 10.14
C CYS A 39 4.61 14.52 9.62
N LEU A 40 4.05 15.61 9.10
CA LEU A 40 4.76 16.77 8.58
C LEU A 40 5.54 17.40 9.73
N ASN A 41 6.86 17.54 9.54
CA ASN A 41 7.85 17.91 10.58
C ASN A 41 8.00 16.94 11.77
N GLU A 42 7.24 15.85 11.88
CA GLU A 42 7.45 14.83 12.92
C GLU A 42 8.68 13.97 12.65
N TYR A 43 9.06 13.80 11.38
CA TYR A 43 10.28 13.08 10.99
C TYR A 43 11.57 13.71 11.56
N LYS A 44 11.51 15.00 11.93
CA LYS A 44 12.60 15.73 12.61
C LYS A 44 12.60 15.54 14.13
N LYS A 45 11.54 14.97 14.70
CA LYS A 45 11.42 14.74 16.13
C LYS A 45 12.04 13.39 16.50
N SER A 46 12.46 13.27 17.76
CA SER A 46 13.02 12.02 18.28
C SER A 46 12.01 10.87 18.33
N ALA A 47 10.71 11.17 18.39
CA ALA A 47 9.63 10.20 18.34
C ALA A 47 8.40 10.79 17.63
N PRO A 48 7.79 10.06 16.67
CA PRO A 48 6.55 10.47 16.00
C PRO A 48 5.34 10.36 16.92
N SER A 49 4.35 11.23 16.70
CA SER A 49 3.05 11.18 17.39
C SER A 49 2.28 9.88 17.11
N ALA A 50 1.41 9.48 18.03
CA ALA A 50 0.55 8.30 17.86
C ALA A 50 -0.35 8.40 16.61
N ALA A 51 -0.83 9.61 16.29
CA ALA A 51 -1.61 9.87 15.08
C ALA A 51 -0.77 9.67 13.80
N CYS A 52 0.48 10.12 13.80
CA CYS A 52 1.41 9.87 12.70
C CYS A 52 1.68 8.38 12.51
N CYS A 53 1.90 7.64 13.60
CA CYS A 53 2.11 6.19 13.51
C CYS A 53 0.86 5.41 13.05
N ALA A 54 -0.33 5.84 13.44
CA ALA A 54 -1.58 5.25 12.94
C ALA A 54 -1.68 5.38 11.41
N LYS A 55 -1.44 6.59 10.88
CA LYS A 55 -1.41 6.83 9.43
C LYS A 55 -0.29 6.07 8.73
N THR A 56 0.90 6.02 9.32
CA THR A 56 2.04 5.23 8.78
C THR A 56 1.67 3.76 8.58
N LYS A 57 0.89 3.18 9.50
CA LYS A 57 0.40 1.79 9.40
C LYS A 57 -0.68 1.63 8.33
N GLU A 58 -1.59 2.58 8.21
CA GLU A 58 -2.65 2.57 7.19
C GLU A 58 -2.10 2.60 5.76
N HIS A 59 -0.96 3.28 5.54
CA HIS A 59 -0.39 3.50 4.20
C HIS A 59 0.81 2.63 3.85
N VAL A 60 1.13 1.58 4.62
CA VAL A 60 2.31 0.72 4.39
C VAL A 60 2.42 0.25 2.94
N THR A 61 1.31 -0.21 2.37
CA THR A 61 1.24 -0.74 1.00
C THR A 61 1.39 0.33 -0.07
N CYS A 62 1.23 1.61 0.27
CA CYS A 62 1.33 2.74 -0.65
C CYS A 62 2.75 3.31 -0.77
N PHE A 63 3.63 3.03 0.20
CA PHE A 63 4.96 3.64 0.25
C PHE A 63 5.80 3.42 -1.01
N CYS A 64 5.74 2.22 -1.59
CA CYS A 64 6.44 1.91 -2.84
C CYS A 64 5.95 2.79 -4.00
N GLY A 65 4.65 3.09 -4.06
CA GLY A 65 4.07 3.99 -5.05
C GLY A 65 4.50 5.44 -4.83
N TYR A 66 4.62 5.87 -3.58
CA TYR A 66 5.12 7.20 -3.24
C TYR A 66 6.60 7.38 -3.65
N MET A 67 7.43 6.36 -3.47
CA MET A 67 8.84 6.41 -3.89
C MET A 67 9.03 6.41 -5.42
N GLN A 68 8.08 5.86 -6.17
CA GLN A 68 8.09 5.89 -7.64
C GLN A 68 7.64 7.24 -8.20
N SER A 69 6.80 7.97 -7.47
CA SER A 69 6.26 9.25 -7.91
C SER A 69 7.29 10.37 -7.76
N ALA A 70 7.62 11.06 -8.86
CA ALA A 70 8.63 12.12 -8.88
C ALA A 70 8.30 13.30 -7.94
N ASP A 71 7.02 13.64 -7.81
CA ASP A 71 6.55 14.71 -6.92
C ASP A 71 6.66 14.32 -5.44
N LEU A 72 6.28 13.09 -5.12
CA LEU A 72 6.27 12.59 -3.76
C LEU A 72 7.67 12.27 -3.26
N LYS A 73 8.57 11.80 -4.12
CA LYS A 73 9.99 11.56 -3.78
C LYS A 73 10.71 12.80 -3.23
N ARG A 74 10.25 14.02 -3.58
CA ARG A 74 10.79 15.28 -3.02
C ARG A 74 10.34 15.55 -1.59
N VAL A 75 9.24 14.94 -1.19
CA VAL A 75 8.61 15.09 0.12
C VAL A 75 8.99 13.94 1.05
N PHE A 76 9.15 12.77 0.44
CA PHE A 76 9.39 11.49 1.07
C PHE A 76 10.83 11.06 0.79
N ASP A 77 11.75 11.58 1.59
CA ASP A 77 13.10 11.01 1.61
C ASP A 77 13.04 9.57 2.12
N ARG A 78 13.61 8.65 1.33
CA ARG A 78 13.57 7.20 1.62
C ARG A 78 14.15 6.89 2.99
N ILE A 79 15.22 7.57 3.39
CA ILE A 79 15.89 7.33 4.66
C ILE A 79 15.01 7.82 5.80
N GLU A 80 14.45 9.03 5.67
CA GLU A 80 13.61 9.64 6.70
C GLU A 80 12.32 8.85 6.96
N ILE A 81 11.64 8.40 5.91
CA ILE A 81 10.43 7.58 6.07
C ILE A 81 10.76 6.21 6.66
N THR A 82 11.82 5.55 6.18
CA THR A 82 12.18 4.22 6.69
C THR A 82 12.47 4.30 8.19
N LYS A 83 13.13 5.39 8.62
CA LYS A 83 13.37 5.69 10.04
C LYS A 83 12.07 5.94 10.80
N MET A 84 11.17 6.77 10.26
CA MET A 84 9.86 7.05 10.85
C MET A 84 9.01 5.77 10.99
N ALA A 85 8.95 4.94 9.95
CA ALA A 85 8.25 3.67 9.93
C ALA A 85 8.80 2.72 11.01
N SER A 86 10.13 2.61 11.09
CA SER A 86 10.82 1.84 12.15
C SER A 86 10.44 2.31 13.55
N MET A 87 10.41 3.63 13.78
CA MET A 87 9.98 4.21 15.07
C MET A 87 8.52 3.91 15.41
N CYS A 88 7.65 3.76 14.40
CA CYS A 88 6.25 3.39 14.56
C CYS A 88 6.00 1.87 14.64
N GLY A 89 7.06 1.05 14.60
CA GLY A 89 6.96 -0.41 14.59
C GLY A 89 6.38 -0.96 13.29
N VAL A 90 6.69 -0.29 12.17
CA VAL A 90 6.22 -0.64 10.83
C VAL A 90 7.41 -1.12 10.02
N GLU A 91 7.34 -2.37 9.56
CA GLU A 91 8.33 -2.87 8.60
C GLU A 91 8.07 -2.24 7.23
N PHE A 92 9.07 -1.49 6.75
CA PHE A 92 8.98 -0.81 5.48
C PHE A 92 9.16 -1.82 4.34
N PRO A 93 8.27 -1.82 3.31
CA PRO A 93 8.36 -2.79 2.23
C PRO A 93 9.65 -2.62 1.43
N SER A 94 10.22 -3.74 0.96
CA SER A 94 11.33 -3.72 0.00
C SER A 94 10.80 -3.38 -1.39
N CYS A 95 11.02 -2.13 -1.75
CA CYS A 95 10.83 -1.49 -3.05
C CYS A 95 11.91 -0.38 -3.14
#